data_AF-A0A835LH19-F1
#
_entry.id   AF-A0A835LH19-F1
#
_cell.length_a   1.000
_cell.length_b   1.000
_cell.length_c   1.000
_cell.angle_alpha   90.00
_cell.angle_beta   90.00
_cell.angle_gamma   90.00
#
_symmetry.space_group_name_H-M   'P 1'
#
loop_
_entity.id
_entity.type
_entity.pdbx_description
1 polymer ?
#
loop_
_entity_poly.entity_id
_entity_poly.type
_entity_poly.pdbx_seq_one_letter_code
_entity_poly.pdbx_strand_id
1 'polypeptide(L)'
;MLKFLALQNVNFWDGDKEFNRLFSRETCPMLEELHIVCCEQIDSLSVPHSSRLKLLKLTELPSYIPADYYINPSEYCPAQKLPVRDRLNHLTTLEIKKYRGTKTEKNLLQYLIRSASTLDKVKISYTKHMTKKLVKVTNKLLASYTIVKNL
;
A
#
# COMPACT_ATOMS: atom_id res chain seq x y z
N MET A 1 3.16 -18.27 -16.76
CA MET A 1 3.70 -17.54 -15.59
C MET A 1 2.85 -16.31 -15.33
N LEU A 2 2.50 -16.03 -14.07
CA LEU A 2 1.59 -14.94 -13.69
C LEU A 2 2.34 -13.60 -13.69
N LYS A 3 1.88 -12.65 -14.51
CA LYS A 3 2.40 -11.27 -14.56
C LYS A 3 1.52 -10.24 -13.88
N PHE A 4 0.24 -10.57 -13.74
CA PHE A 4 -0.80 -9.71 -13.21
C PHE A 4 -1.57 -10.48 -12.15
N LEU A 5 -1.76 -9.88 -10.98
CA LEU A 5 -2.64 -10.40 -9.94
C LEU A 5 -3.56 -9.30 -9.45
N ALA A 6 -4.85 -9.61 -9.38
CA ALA A 6 -5.84 -8.77 -8.71
C ALA A 6 -6.44 -9.52 -7.53
N LEU A 7 -6.34 -8.93 -6.35
CA LEU A 7 -6.99 -9.39 -5.14
C LEU A 7 -8.13 -8.44 -4.82
N GLN A 8 -9.31 -9.01 -4.54
CA GLN A 8 -10.50 -8.26 -4.21
C GLN A 8 -11.16 -8.85 -2.98
N ASN A 9 -11.51 -8.01 -2.01
CA ASN A 9 -12.18 -8.41 -0.77
C ASN A 9 -11.42 -9.49 0.00
N VAL A 10 -10.08 -9.43 -0.02
CA VAL A 10 -9.22 -10.36 0.72
C VAL A 10 -8.87 -9.75 2.08
N ASN A 11 -8.87 -10.56 3.12
CA ASN A 11 -8.44 -10.15 4.45
C ASN A 11 -7.02 -10.67 4.72
N PHE A 12 -6.07 -9.76 4.92
CA PHE A 12 -4.66 -10.10 5.15
C PHE A 12 -4.39 -10.26 6.67
N TRP A 13 -4.92 -11.32 7.29
CA TRP A 13 -4.72 -11.54 8.73
C TRP A 13 -3.25 -11.76 9.09
N ASP A 14 -2.78 -11.03 10.09
CA ASP A 14 -1.38 -10.92 10.59
C ASP A 14 -0.75 -12.27 11.03
N GLY A 15 -1.53 -13.35 11.06
CA GLY A 15 -1.06 -14.71 11.37
C GLY A 15 -0.68 -15.56 10.16
N ASP A 16 -1.09 -15.18 8.95
CA ASP A 16 -1.04 -16.07 7.79
C ASP A 16 0.26 -15.90 7.01
N LYS A 17 1.33 -16.52 7.52
CA LYS A 17 2.67 -16.53 6.88
C LYS A 17 2.59 -16.99 5.42
N GLU A 18 1.61 -17.81 5.07
CA GLU A 18 1.37 -18.29 3.71
C GLU A 18 0.93 -17.17 2.76
N PHE A 19 0.24 -16.13 3.25
CA PHE A 19 -0.16 -15.02 2.38
C PHE A 19 1.02 -14.17 1.96
N ASN A 20 1.99 -13.94 2.85
CA ASN A 20 3.23 -13.26 2.49
C ASN A 20 4.08 -14.07 1.51
N ARG A 21 3.91 -15.40 1.46
CA ARG A 21 4.56 -16.28 0.47
C ARG A 21 3.94 -16.19 -0.92
N LEU A 22 2.68 -15.77 -1.06
CA LEU A 22 2.03 -15.60 -2.37
C LEU A 22 2.80 -14.63 -3.28
N PHE A 23 3.40 -13.58 -2.70
CA PHE A 23 4.17 -12.58 -3.43
C PHE A 23 5.68 -12.83 -3.44
N SER A 24 6.12 -13.97 -2.90
CA SER A 24 7.53 -14.34 -2.90
C SER A 24 8.01 -14.66 -4.32
N ARG A 25 9.33 -14.61 -4.52
CA ARG A 25 9.97 -15.08 -5.77
C ARG A 25 9.63 -16.54 -6.08
N GLU A 26 9.33 -17.35 -5.07
CA GLU A 26 9.06 -18.78 -5.24
C GLU A 26 7.69 -19.01 -5.89
N THR A 27 6.70 -18.19 -5.54
CA THR A 27 5.31 -18.36 -5.99
C THR A 27 4.98 -17.52 -7.21
N CYS A 28 5.48 -16.28 -7.26
CA CYS A 28 5.13 -15.31 -8.30
C CYS A 28 6.36 -14.57 -8.88
N PRO A 29 7.37 -15.27 -9.43
CA PRO A 29 8.63 -14.65 -9.88
C PRO A 29 8.47 -13.61 -11.01
N MET A 30 7.36 -13.67 -11.76
CA MET A 30 7.10 -12.81 -12.92
C MET A 30 6.07 -11.71 -12.65
N LEU A 31 5.62 -11.52 -11.41
CA LEU A 31 4.57 -10.56 -11.10
C LEU A 31 5.06 -9.13 -11.35
N GLU A 32 4.46 -8.47 -12.34
CA GLU A 32 4.76 -7.10 -12.76
C GLU A 32 3.69 -6.12 -12.28
N GLU A 33 2.46 -6.60 -12.07
CA GLU A 33 1.32 -5.77 -11.70
C GLU A 33 0.51 -6.42 -10.57
N LEU A 34 0.30 -5.66 -9.50
CA LEU A 34 -0.52 -6.08 -8.35
C LEU A 34 -1.63 -5.07 -8.10
N HIS A 35 -2.86 -5.54 -8.20
CA HIS A 35 -4.06 -4.78 -7.87
C HIS A 35 -4.67 -5.30 -6.57
N ILE A 36 -4.89 -4.42 -5.61
CA ILE A 36 -5.52 -4.71 -4.33
C ILE A 36 -6.75 -3.83 -4.21
N VAL A 37 -7.91 -4.46 -4.11
CA VAL A 37 -9.22 -3.81 -4.11
C VAL A 37 -9.99 -4.21 -2.86
N CYS A 38 -10.41 -3.24 -2.05
CA CYS A 38 -11.24 -3.49 -0.87
C CYS A 38 -10.65 -4.53 0.10
N CYS A 39 -9.34 -4.56 0.29
CA CYS A 39 -8.69 -5.54 1.16
C CYS A 39 -8.32 -4.94 2.53
N GLU A 40 -8.50 -5.71 3.59
CA GLU A 40 -8.27 -5.32 4.98
C GLU A 40 -6.86 -5.68 5.46
N GLN A 41 -6.34 -4.93 6.44
CA GLN A 41 -5.02 -5.18 7.06
C GLN A 41 -3.85 -5.15 6.05
N ILE A 42 -3.92 -4.24 5.08
CA ILE A 42 -2.89 -4.08 4.05
C ILE A 42 -1.53 -3.64 4.60
N ASP A 43 -1.48 -3.11 5.82
CA ASP A 43 -0.24 -2.83 6.54
C ASP A 43 0.59 -4.10 6.82
N SER A 44 -0.05 -5.27 6.84
CA SER A 44 0.61 -6.58 6.93
C SER A 44 1.08 -7.10 5.56
N LEU A 45 0.76 -6.39 4.46
CA LEU A 45 1.17 -6.80 3.12
C LEU A 45 2.68 -6.63 2.94
N SER A 46 3.38 -7.75 3.04
CA SER A 46 4.78 -7.83 2.68
C SER A 46 4.87 -8.19 1.19
N VAL A 47 5.30 -7.23 0.36
CA VAL A 47 5.67 -7.46 -1.06
C VAL A 47 7.20 -7.52 -1.32
N PRO A 48 8.11 -7.82 -0.36
CA PRO A 48 9.55 -7.57 -0.46
C PRO A 48 10.28 -8.26 -1.60
N HIS A 49 9.72 -9.34 -2.11
CA HIS A 49 10.48 -10.27 -2.94
C HIS A 49 10.05 -10.28 -4.39
N SER A 50 9.02 -9.52 -4.79
CA SER A 50 8.75 -9.39 -6.23
C SER A 50 9.79 -8.49 -6.88
N SER A 51 10.83 -9.11 -7.45
CA SER A 51 11.87 -8.40 -8.19
C SER A 51 11.44 -7.88 -9.56
N ARG A 52 10.14 -7.90 -9.85
CA ARG A 52 9.60 -7.43 -11.12
C ARG A 52 8.37 -6.55 -10.98
N LEU A 53 7.85 -6.34 -9.77
CA LEU A 53 6.66 -5.55 -9.56
C LEU A 53 6.94 -4.10 -9.98
N LYS A 54 6.26 -3.66 -11.05
CA LYS A 54 6.35 -2.30 -11.62
C LYS A 54 5.18 -1.43 -11.22
N LEU A 55 4.00 -2.04 -11.10
CA LEU A 55 2.74 -1.35 -10.79
C LEU A 55 2.10 -1.93 -9.53
N LEU A 56 1.84 -1.07 -8.56
CA LEU A 56 0.99 -1.37 -7.41
C LEU A 56 -0.23 -0.45 -7.46
N LYS A 57 -1.41 -1.06 -7.47
CA LYS A 57 -2.68 -0.35 -7.49
C LYS A 57 -3.51 -0.71 -6.26
N LEU A 58 -3.83 0.30 -5.47
CA LEU A 58 -4.64 0.20 -4.27
C LEU A 58 -5.97 0.90 -4.52
N THR A 59 -7.08 0.20 -4.37
CA THR A 59 -8.42 0.78 -4.58
C THR A 59 -9.28 0.48 -3.37
N GLU A 60 -10.00 1.49 -2.88
CA GLU A 60 -11.01 1.28 -1.83
C GLU A 60 -10.43 0.66 -0.56
N LEU A 61 -9.26 1.14 -0.13
CA LEU A 61 -8.68 0.73 1.14
C LEU A 61 -9.74 0.96 2.24
N PRO A 62 -10.03 -0.07 3.05
CA PRO A 62 -11.03 0.04 4.08
C PRO A 62 -10.63 1.19 5.01
N SER A 63 -11.59 2.07 5.28
CA SER A 63 -11.49 2.90 6.47
C SER A 63 -11.52 1.92 7.62
N TYR A 64 -10.41 1.79 8.34
CA TYR A 64 -10.43 1.12 9.63
C TYR A 64 -11.64 1.65 10.40
N ILE A 65 -12.68 0.82 10.52
CA ILE A 65 -13.71 1.01 11.53
C ILE A 65 -13.03 0.41 12.76
N PRO A 66 -12.68 1.21 13.77
CA PRO A 66 -12.22 0.65 15.03
C PRO A 66 -13.19 -0.45 15.42
N ALA A 67 -12.65 -1.64 15.69
CA ALA A 67 -13.40 -2.74 16.25
C ALA A 67 -13.78 -2.41 17.70
N ASP A 68 -14.51 -1.32 17.89
CA ASP A 68 -15.20 -0.96 19.13
C ASP A 68 -16.40 -1.91 19.35
N TYR A 69 -16.58 -2.89 18.45
CA TYR A 69 -17.31 -4.13 18.66
C TYR A 69 -16.31 -5.30 18.68
N TYR A 70 -15.84 -5.64 19.90
CA TYR A 70 -15.22 -6.93 20.29
C TYR A 70 -13.75 -7.24 20.00
N ILE A 71 -12.80 -6.29 20.09
CA ILE A 71 -11.40 -6.70 20.30
C ILE A 71 -10.76 -5.89 21.43
N ASN A 72 -10.19 -6.62 22.41
CA ASN A 72 -9.48 -6.06 23.55
C ASN A 72 -8.40 -5.06 23.08
N PRO A 73 -8.32 -3.84 23.67
CA PRO A 73 -7.29 -2.85 23.36
C PRO A 73 -5.84 -3.35 23.55
N SER A 74 -5.64 -4.47 24.23
CA SER A 74 -4.33 -5.10 24.47
C SER A 74 -3.83 -5.97 23.30
N GLU A 75 -4.69 -6.31 22.34
CA GLU A 75 -4.30 -6.98 21.08
C GLU A 75 -4.13 -5.98 19.92
N TYR A 76 -4.23 -4.69 20.22
CA TYR A 76 -3.96 -3.62 19.27
C TYR A 76 -2.46 -3.60 18.94
N CYS A 77 -2.08 -4.23 17.83
CA CYS A 77 -0.74 -4.08 17.28
C CYS A 77 -0.57 -2.62 16.83
N PRO A 78 0.28 -1.83 17.50
CA PRO A 78 0.52 -0.45 17.09
C PRO A 78 1.32 -0.53 15.79
N ALA A 79 0.69 -0.25 14.64
CA ALA A 79 1.32 -0.05 13.34
C ALA A 79 2.64 -0.80 13.25
N GLN A 80 2.59 -2.14 13.08
CA GLN A 80 3.81 -2.95 13.01
C GLN A 80 4.81 -2.21 12.15
N LYS A 81 6.03 -2.03 12.68
CA LYS A 81 7.13 -1.34 11.99
C LYS A 81 7.24 -1.99 10.61
N LEU A 82 6.69 -1.30 9.61
CA LEU A 82 6.69 -1.78 8.24
C LEU A 82 8.13 -2.19 7.93
N PRO A 83 8.35 -3.43 7.45
CA PRO A 83 9.66 -4.03 7.40
C PRO A 83 10.64 -3.10 6.70
N VAL A 84 11.55 -2.52 7.48
CA VAL A 84 12.45 -1.42 7.07
C VAL A 84 13.42 -1.88 5.95
N ARG A 85 13.49 -3.19 5.70
CA ARG A 85 14.39 -3.82 4.73
C ARG A 85 13.71 -4.20 3.42
N ASP A 86 12.39 -4.07 3.32
CA ASP A 86 11.64 -4.48 2.14
C ASP A 86 11.72 -3.38 1.08
N ARG A 87 12.72 -3.48 0.19
CA ARG A 87 12.92 -2.52 -0.89
C ARG A 87 12.12 -2.91 -2.12
N LEU A 88 11.18 -2.07 -2.52
CA LEU A 88 10.40 -2.18 -3.75
C LEU A 88 11.19 -1.60 -4.93
N ASN A 89 12.39 -2.15 -5.17
CA ASN A 89 13.39 -1.61 -6.12
C ASN A 89 12.98 -1.62 -7.60
N HIS A 90 11.82 -2.17 -7.94
CA HIS A 90 11.32 -2.22 -9.31
C HIS A 90 9.99 -1.50 -9.47
N LEU A 91 9.41 -1.03 -8.37
CA LEU A 91 8.13 -0.35 -8.40
C LEU A 91 8.33 1.03 -9.01
N THR A 92 7.74 1.25 -10.19
CA THR A 92 7.82 2.51 -10.93
C THR A 92 6.54 3.32 -10.86
N THR A 93 5.39 2.64 -10.66
CA THR A 93 4.08 3.28 -10.60
C THR A 93 3.29 2.84 -9.37
N LEU A 94 2.84 3.81 -8.59
CA LEU A 94 1.89 3.64 -7.50
C LEU A 94 0.58 4.34 -7.86
N GLU A 95 -0.54 3.61 -7.85
CA GLU A 95 -1.87 4.17 -8.07
C GLU A 95 -2.75 3.90 -6.84
N ILE A 96 -3.25 4.96 -6.20
CA ILE A 96 -4.19 4.85 -5.07
C ILE A 96 -5.51 5.50 -5.48
N LYS A 97 -6.59 4.71 -5.46
CA LYS A 97 -7.94 5.16 -5.77
C LYS A 97 -8.82 5.25 -4.55
N LYS A 98 -9.69 6.26 -4.53
CA LYS A 98 -10.60 6.56 -3.43
C LYS A 98 -9.86 6.77 -2.10
N TYR A 99 -8.70 7.42 -2.16
CA TYR A 99 -7.90 7.79 -0.99
C TYR A 99 -8.68 8.77 -0.10
N ARG A 100 -8.74 8.50 1.20
CA ARG A 100 -9.48 9.30 2.20
C ARG A 100 -8.55 10.17 3.05
N GLY A 101 -7.25 9.87 3.05
CA GLY A 101 -6.26 10.54 3.87
C GLY A 101 -6.32 10.15 5.35
N THR A 102 -6.77 8.93 5.65
CA THR A 102 -6.73 8.38 7.02
C THR A 102 -5.28 8.27 7.51
N LYS A 103 -5.09 8.07 8.82
CA LYS A 103 -3.75 7.84 9.39
C LYS A 103 -3.08 6.62 8.75
N THR A 104 -3.82 5.52 8.60
CA THR A 104 -3.33 4.27 7.99
C THR A 104 -2.93 4.47 6.54
N GLU A 105 -3.78 5.09 5.72
CA GLU A 105 -3.45 5.34 4.30
C GLU A 105 -2.23 6.27 4.15
N LYS A 106 -2.09 7.28 5.02
CA LYS A 106 -0.90 8.15 5.03
C LYS A 106 0.36 7.39 5.40
N ASN A 107 0.30 6.50 6.39
CA ASN A 107 1.44 5.69 6.81
C ASN A 107 1.87 4.71 5.71
N LEU A 108 0.89 4.04 5.08
CA LEU A 108 1.12 3.15 3.95
C LEU A 108 1.76 3.92 2.78
N LEU A 109 1.20 5.08 2.42
CA LEU A 109 1.75 5.93 1.36
C LEU A 109 3.20 6.33 1.66
N GLN A 110 3.51 6.76 2.89
CA GLN A 110 4.87 7.11 3.29
C GLN A 110 5.82 5.93 3.18
N TYR A 111 5.40 4.75 3.62
CA TYR A 111 6.20 3.54 3.51
C TYR A 111 6.46 3.17 2.06
N LEU A 112 5.43 3.07 1.23
CA LEU A 112 5.57 2.70 -0.18
C LEU A 112 6.53 3.64 -0.91
N ILE A 113 6.42 4.95 -0.65
CA ILE A 113 7.32 5.95 -1.23
C ILE A 113 8.77 5.78 -0.73
N ARG A 114 8.96 5.52 0.57
CA ARG A 114 10.29 5.30 1.15
C ARG A 114 10.94 4.00 0.70
N SER A 115 10.14 2.97 0.46
CA SER A 115 10.61 1.64 0.08
C SER A 115 10.86 1.50 -1.41
N ALA A 116 10.25 2.34 -2.26
CA ALA A 116 10.37 2.28 -3.71
C ALA A 116 11.29 3.38 -4.26
N SER A 117 12.60 3.11 -4.30
CA SER A 117 13.61 4.03 -4.84
C SER A 117 13.45 4.34 -6.33
N THR A 118 12.78 3.46 -7.09
CA THR A 118 12.55 3.60 -8.54
C THR A 118 11.20 4.22 -8.90
N LEU A 119 10.44 4.68 -7.90
CA LEU A 119 9.09 5.18 -8.10
C LEU A 119 9.13 6.47 -8.94
N ASP A 120 8.65 6.39 -10.18
CA ASP A 120 8.63 7.51 -11.14
C ASP A 120 7.26 8.19 -11.16
N LYS A 121 6.19 7.44 -10.87
CA LYS A 121 4.81 7.94 -10.97
C LYS A 121 3.97 7.57 -9.75
N VAL A 122 3.37 8.58 -9.15
CA VAL A 122 2.35 8.41 -8.10
C VAL A 122 1.04 9.06 -8.56
N LYS A 123 -0.03 8.27 -8.63
CA LYS A 123 -1.38 8.73 -8.95
C LYS A 123 -2.27 8.53 -7.73
N ILE A 124 -2.86 9.60 -7.23
CA ILE A 124 -3.84 9.52 -6.14
C ILE A 124 -5.15 10.12 -6.63
N SER A 125 -6.23 9.33 -6.58
CA SER A 125 -7.59 9.84 -6.71
C SER A 125 -8.29 9.80 -5.36
N TYR A 126 -8.94 10.92 -5.03
CA TYR A 126 -9.55 11.16 -3.74
C TYR A 126 -11.02 10.75 -3.72
N THR A 127 -11.58 10.49 -2.53
CA THR A 127 -13.04 10.38 -2.40
C THR A 127 -13.71 11.74 -2.58
N LYS A 128 -14.98 11.74 -3.00
CA LYS A 128 -15.77 12.97 -3.21
C LYS A 128 -15.86 13.86 -1.96
N HIS A 129 -15.67 13.30 -0.77
CA HIS A 129 -15.82 13.99 0.51
C HIS A 129 -14.51 14.57 1.06
N MET A 130 -13.41 14.50 0.31
CA MET A 130 -12.12 14.94 0.82
C MET A 130 -11.98 16.47 0.83
N THR A 131 -11.50 17.01 1.94
CA THR A 131 -11.33 18.46 2.09
C THR A 131 -10.11 18.97 1.31
N LYS A 132 -10.19 20.19 0.77
CA LYS A 132 -9.06 20.87 0.09
C LYS A 132 -7.79 20.91 0.95
N LYS A 133 -7.94 21.01 2.28
CA LYS A 133 -6.84 20.99 3.24
C LYS A 133 -6.07 19.65 3.22
N LEU A 134 -6.79 18.52 3.23
CA LEU A 134 -6.16 17.19 3.21
C LEU A 134 -5.47 16.90 1.88
N VAL A 135 -6.05 17.34 0.77
CA VAL A 135 -5.42 17.28 -0.56
C VAL A 135 -4.11 18.05 -0.55
N LYS A 136 -4.09 19.28 -0.03
CA LYS A 136 -2.88 20.11 0.06
C LYS A 136 -1.77 19.44 0.89
N VAL A 137 -2.12 18.85 2.04
CA VAL A 137 -1.16 18.13 2.90
C VAL A 137 -0.58 16.91 2.17
N THR A 138 -1.43 16.15 1.47
CA THR A 138 -1.00 14.95 0.72
C THR A 138 -0.09 15.35 -0.45
N ASN A 139 -0.42 16.41 -1.19
CA ASN A 139 0.42 16.91 -2.27
C ASN A 139 1.77 17.45 -1.74
N LYS A 140 1.78 18.11 -0.58
CA LYS A 140 3.03 18.54 0.08
C LYS A 140 3.91 17.35 0.48
N LEU A 141 3.28 16.27 0.99
CA LEU A 141 3.97 15.03 1.29
C LEU A 141 4.61 14.46 0.01
N LEU A 142 3.84 14.31 -1.07
CA LEU A 142 4.35 13.81 -2.35
C LEU A 142 5.51 14.68 -2.88
N ALA A 143 5.35 16.01 -2.88
CA ALA A 143 6.39 16.94 -3.32
C ALA A 143 7.68 16.84 -2.50
N SER A 144 7.61 16.48 -1.20
CA SER A 144 8.81 16.25 -0.38
C SER A 144 9.60 15.00 -0.77
N TYR A 145 8.98 14.08 -1.52
CA TYR A 145 9.62 12.86 -2.02
C TYR A 145 9.94 12.92 -3.52
N THR A 146 9.17 13.68 -4.29
CA THR A 146 9.44 13.96 -5.71
C THR A 146 10.37 15.16 -5.82
N ILE A 147 11.66 14.99 -5.48
CA ILE A 147 12.70 15.89 -6.02
C ILE A 147 12.89 15.51 -7.49
N VAL A 148 12.38 16.40 -8.36
CA VAL A 148 12.56 16.47 -9.82
C VAL A 148 11.84 15.38 -10.63
N LYS A 149 10.69 15.74 -11.21
CA LYS A 149 10.41 15.67 -12.65
C LYS A 149 9.13 16.45 -12.95
N ASN A 150 9.36 17.72 -13.31
CA ASN A 150 8.49 18.67 -14.02
C ASN A 150 6.97 18.39 -14.01
N LEU A 151 6.27 19.20 -13.21
CA LEU A 151 4.94 19.70 -13.59
C LEU A 151 5.09 20.68 -14.77
#